data_AF-A0A4S0JIL2-F1
#
_entry.id   AF-A0A4S0JIL2-F1
#
_cell.length_a   1.000
_cell.length_b   1.000
_cell.length_c   1.000
_cell.angle_alpha   90.00
_cell.angle_beta   90.00
_cell.angle_gamma   90.00
#
_symmetry.space_group_name_H-M   'P 1'
#
loop_
_entity.id
_entity.type
_entity.pdbx_description
1 polymer ?
#
loop_
_entity_poly.entity_id
_entity_poly.type
_entity_poly.pdbx_seq_one_letter_code
_entity_poly.pdbx_strand_id
1 'polypeptide(L)'
;GVYQGQEYLSFGPLFGHQYSHVWIDFRDIQDAYMRERGSTYFLNSRSAALAQREYAIANPMQWKDYGENVWGLTASDGPQNTTQEYRGEQRQFR
;
A
#
# COMPACT_ATOMS: atom_id res chain seq x y z
N GLY A 1 -5.88 10.67 4.48
CA GLY A 1 -4.66 11.46 4.23
C GLY A 1 -4.29 11.34 2.77
N VAL A 2 -3.38 12.18 2.26
CA VAL A 2 -2.92 12.12 0.87
C VAL A 2 -1.53 11.49 0.80
N TYR A 3 -1.37 10.47 -0.01
CA TYR A 3 -0.09 9.78 -0.23
C TYR A 3 0.01 9.31 -1.69
N GLN A 4 1.15 9.57 -2.33
CA GLN A 4 1.39 9.24 -3.75
C GLN A 4 0.23 9.65 -4.69
N GLY A 5 -0.30 10.87 -4.49
CA GLY A 5 -1.40 11.42 -5.29
C GLY A 5 -2.79 10.83 -4.99
N GLN A 6 -2.92 9.97 -3.98
CA GLN A 6 -4.19 9.33 -3.62
C GLN A 6 -4.65 9.80 -2.24
N GLU A 7 -5.93 10.15 -2.09
CA GLU A 7 -6.56 10.38 -0.79
C GLU A 7 -7.27 9.10 -0.32
N TYR A 8 -6.88 8.59 0.86
CA TYR A 8 -7.47 7.40 1.47
C TYR A 8 -7.22 7.31 2.99
N LEU A 9 -7.93 6.39 3.66
CA LEU A 9 -7.69 5.98 5.04
C LEU A 9 -6.33 5.28 5.13
N SER A 10 -5.34 5.94 5.74
CA SER A 10 -3.96 5.42 5.72
C SER A 10 -3.81 4.17 6.58
N PHE A 11 -3.28 3.12 5.97
CA PHE A 11 -2.78 1.92 6.61
C PHE A 11 -1.59 1.41 5.78
N GLY A 12 -0.44 1.14 6.42
CA GLY A 12 0.82 0.91 5.70
C GLY A 12 0.82 -0.37 4.85
N PRO A 13 0.62 -1.55 5.45
CA PRO A 13 0.54 -2.81 4.71
C PRO A 13 -0.75 -2.94 3.90
N LEU A 14 -0.68 -3.39 2.65
CA LEU A 14 -1.85 -3.41 1.76
C LEU A 14 -3.00 -4.35 2.25
N PHE A 15 -2.71 -5.36 3.08
CA PHE A 15 -3.72 -6.31 3.55
C PHE A 15 -4.92 -5.67 4.26
N GLY A 16 -4.72 -4.55 4.96
CA GLY A 16 -5.80 -3.86 5.68
C GLY A 16 -6.87 -3.32 4.74
N HIS A 17 -6.54 -3.13 3.47
CA HIS A 17 -7.46 -2.73 2.41
C HIS A 17 -8.05 -3.92 1.63
N GLN A 18 -7.68 -5.16 1.97
CA GLN A 18 -8.01 -6.35 1.20
C GLN A 18 -8.82 -7.37 2.02
N TYR A 19 -8.41 -7.70 3.24
CA TYR A 19 -8.93 -8.87 3.96
C TYR A 19 -10.45 -8.82 4.12
N SER A 20 -11.02 -7.71 4.60
CA SER A 20 -12.47 -7.62 4.81
C SER A 20 -13.30 -7.75 3.52
N HIS A 21 -12.71 -7.47 2.34
CA HIS A 21 -13.39 -7.63 1.05
C HIS A 21 -13.69 -9.09 0.69
N VAL A 22 -13.08 -10.06 1.40
CA VAL A 22 -13.39 -11.48 1.22
C VAL A 22 -14.81 -11.82 1.67
N TRP A 23 -15.35 -11.06 2.63
CA TRP A 23 -16.68 -11.32 3.22
C TRP A 23 -17.69 -10.22 2.94
N ILE A 24 -17.22 -8.99 2.70
CA ILE A 24 -18.07 -7.82 2.51
C ILE A 24 -17.81 -7.24 1.14
N ASP A 25 -18.85 -7.17 0.31
CA ASP A 25 -18.81 -6.38 -0.90
C ASP A 25 -18.95 -4.89 -0.54
N PHE A 26 -17.83 -4.17 -0.55
CA PHE A 26 -17.81 -2.74 -0.21
C PHE A 26 -18.22 -1.80 -1.35
N ARG A 27 -18.64 -2.33 -2.50
CA ARG A 27 -19.26 -1.50 -3.55
C ARG A 27 -20.52 -0.87 -2.95
N ASP A 28 -20.53 0.47 -2.93
CA ASP A 28 -21.62 1.30 -2.38
C ASP A 28 -21.77 1.34 -0.85
N ILE A 29 -20.85 0.72 -0.09
CA ILE A 29 -20.83 0.85 1.39
C ILE A 29 -19.99 2.07 1.80
N GLN A 30 -20.61 2.95 2.59
CA GLN A 30 -20.00 4.13 3.18
C GLN A 30 -20.71 4.53 4.48
N ASP A 31 -19.94 4.94 5.48
CA ASP A 31 -20.45 5.60 6.69
C ASP A 31 -20.46 7.13 6.51
N ALA A 32 -20.74 7.88 7.58
CA ALA A 32 -20.72 9.35 7.55
C ALA A 32 -19.33 9.88 7.15
N TYR A 33 -18.25 9.29 7.67
CA TYR A 33 -16.89 9.72 7.39
C TYR A 33 -16.52 9.59 5.91
N MET A 34 -16.86 8.45 5.29
CA MET A 34 -16.61 8.19 3.88
C MET A 34 -17.49 9.05 2.97
N ARG A 35 -18.75 9.29 3.38
CA ARG A 35 -19.70 10.13 2.64
C ARG A 35 -19.27 11.59 2.58
N GLU A 36 -18.75 12.14 3.68
CA GLU A 36 -18.18 13.50 3.70
C GLU A 36 -17.04 13.69 2.69
N ARG A 37 -16.37 12.59 2.30
CA ARG A 37 -15.26 12.56 1.33
C ARG A 37 -15.68 12.13 -0.06
N GLY A 38 -16.98 11.92 -0.30
CA GLY A 38 -17.50 11.46 -1.58
C GLY A 38 -16.91 10.11 -2.03
N SER A 39 -16.62 9.22 -1.08
CA SER A 39 -15.94 7.94 -1.34
C SER A 39 -16.66 6.78 -0.68
N THR A 40 -16.37 5.56 -1.13
CA THR A 40 -16.84 4.30 -0.53
C THR A 40 -15.65 3.51 -0.01
N TYR A 41 -15.87 2.52 0.84
CA TYR A 41 -14.76 1.66 1.28
C TYR A 41 -14.11 0.89 0.12
N PHE A 42 -14.86 0.61 -0.96
CA PHE A 42 -14.29 0.09 -2.21
C PHE A 42 -13.33 1.09 -2.87
N LEU A 43 -13.77 2.34 -3.07
CA LEU A 43 -12.93 3.38 -3.67
C LEU A 43 -11.71 3.68 -2.81
N ASN A 44 -11.87 3.66 -1.49
CA ASN A 44 -10.77 3.81 -0.53
C ASN A 44 -9.71 2.71 -0.71
N SER A 45 -10.11 1.43 -0.79
CA SER A 45 -9.18 0.33 -1.03
C SER A 45 -8.51 0.41 -2.41
N ARG A 46 -9.23 0.87 -3.43
CA ARG A 46 -8.63 1.14 -4.76
C ARG A 46 -7.56 2.23 -4.69
N SER A 47 -7.86 3.35 -4.03
CA SER A 47 -6.91 4.45 -3.83
C SER A 47 -5.66 3.98 -3.07
N ALA A 48 -5.81 3.15 -2.05
CA ALA A 48 -4.67 2.58 -1.32
C ALA A 48 -3.78 1.68 -2.21
N ALA A 49 -4.38 0.84 -3.06
CA ALA A 49 -3.65 0.00 -4.00
C ALA A 49 -2.90 0.83 -5.06
N LEU A 50 -3.53 1.88 -5.60
CA LEU A 50 -2.88 2.82 -6.51
C LEU A 50 -1.72 3.54 -5.83
N ALA A 51 -1.88 3.99 -4.59
CA ALA A 51 -0.82 4.66 -3.84
C ALA A 51 0.39 3.73 -3.61
N GLN A 52 0.14 2.45 -3.32
CA GLN A 52 1.17 1.41 -3.22
C GLN A 52 1.93 1.19 -4.53
N ARG A 53 1.20 1.12 -5.65
CA ARG A 53 1.82 0.99 -6.98
C ARG A 53 2.68 2.22 -7.31
N GLU A 54 2.19 3.43 -7.05
CA GLU A 54 2.95 4.66 -7.28
C GLU A 54 4.19 4.77 -6.37
N TYR A 55 4.15 4.24 -5.15
CA TYR A 55 5.36 4.12 -4.32
C TYR A 55 6.41 3.21 -4.97
N ALA A 56 6.00 2.05 -5.50
CA ALA A 56 6.91 1.14 -6.19
C ALA A 56 7.49 1.75 -7.47
N ILE A 57 6.72 2.56 -8.20
CA ILE A 57 7.20 3.32 -9.37
C ILE A 57 8.21 4.40 -8.95
N ALA A 58 7.90 5.18 -7.91
CA ALA A 58 8.79 6.22 -7.41
C ALA A 58 10.10 5.62 -6.85
N ASN A 59 10.03 4.41 -6.28
CA ASN A 59 11.14 3.63 -5.76
C ASN A 59 12.22 4.47 -5.04
N PRO A 60 11.88 5.25 -4.00
CA PRO A 60 12.81 6.18 -3.37
C PRO A 60 14.01 5.48 -2.72
N MET A 61 13.84 4.19 -2.39
CA MET A 61 14.89 3.35 -1.83
C MET A 61 15.70 2.61 -2.90
N GLN A 62 15.38 2.74 -4.18
CA GLN A 62 16.09 2.11 -5.30
C GLN A 62 16.20 0.57 -5.15
N TRP A 63 15.13 -0.07 -4.71
CA TRP A 63 15.03 -1.53 -4.66
C TRP A 63 15.08 -2.11 -6.08
N LYS A 64 15.68 -3.30 -6.20
CA LYS A 64 15.77 -3.99 -7.47
C LYS A 64 14.36 -4.33 -7.95
N ASP A 65 14.12 -4.11 -9.23
CA ASP A 65 12.91 -4.45 -9.99
C ASP A 65 11.62 -3.70 -9.59
N TYR A 66 11.56 -3.05 -8.42
CA TYR A 66 10.39 -2.25 -8.01
C TYR A 66 10.03 -1.23 -9.08
N GLY A 67 8.75 -1.22 -9.47
CA GLY A 67 8.24 -0.37 -10.54
C GLY A 67 6.78 -0.67 -10.87
N GLU A 68 6.33 -0.23 -12.03
CA GLU A 68 4.94 -0.39 -12.48
C GLU A 68 4.45 -1.85 -12.55
N ASN A 69 5.38 -2.78 -12.77
CA ASN A 69 5.12 -4.21 -12.97
C ASN A 69 5.55 -5.09 -11.78
N VAL A 70 6.28 -4.53 -10.81
CA VAL A 70 6.70 -5.24 -9.58
C VAL A 70 6.43 -4.33 -8.39
N TRP A 71 5.32 -4.61 -7.71
CA TRP A 71 4.80 -3.80 -6.60
C TRP A 71 3.92 -4.67 -5.70
N GLY A 72 3.50 -4.10 -4.56
CA GLY A 72 2.60 -4.77 -3.61
C GLY A 72 3.28 -5.09 -2.29
N LEU A 73 3.45 -4.08 -1.45
CA LEU A 73 4.02 -4.25 -0.12
C LEU A 73 2.93 -4.56 0.89
N THR A 74 3.11 -5.66 1.61
CA THR A 74 2.25 -6.06 2.71
C THR A 74 3.04 -6.87 3.73
N ALA A 75 2.46 -7.06 4.91
CA ALA A 75 3.05 -7.96 5.91
C ALA A 75 3.17 -9.37 5.30
N SER A 76 4.39 -9.87 5.25
CA SER A 76 4.78 -11.15 4.65
C SER A 76 6.11 -11.60 5.25
N ASP A 77 6.54 -12.82 4.94
CA ASP A 77 7.87 -13.27 5.31
C ASP A 77 8.92 -12.43 4.58
N GLY A 78 9.77 -11.77 5.37
CA GLY A 78 10.83 -10.89 4.89
C GLY A 78 12.22 -11.49 5.04
N PRO A 79 13.26 -10.78 4.57
CA PRO A 79 14.65 -11.24 4.63
C PRO A 79 15.29 -11.17 6.03
N GLN A 80 14.50 -11.44 7.09
CA GLN A 80 14.87 -11.28 8.51
C GLN A 80 15.05 -9.81 8.92
N ASN A 81 14.90 -9.52 10.22
CA ASN A 81 15.24 -8.21 10.78
C ASN A 81 16.77 -8.12 10.95
N THR A 82 17.44 -7.63 9.92
CA THR A 82 18.90 -7.64 9.82
C THR A 82 19.42 -6.42 9.06
N THR A 83 20.71 -6.12 9.24
CA THR A 83 21.45 -5.20 8.38
C THR A 83 22.41 -6.03 7.54
N GLN A 84 22.33 -5.89 6.22
CA GLN A 84 23.21 -6.61 5.30
C GLN A 84 23.61 -5.72 4.12
N GLU A 85 24.72 -6.08 3.47
CA GLU A 85 25.16 -5.43 2.25
C GLU A 85 24.14 -5.68 1.13
N TYR A 86 23.70 -4.62 0.48
CA TYR A 86 22.83 -4.64 -0.66
C TYR A 86 23.33 -3.62 -1.69
N ARG A 87 23.81 -4.11 -2.84
CA ARG A 87 24.37 -3.29 -3.93
C ARG A 87 25.50 -2.35 -3.48
N GLY A 88 26.39 -2.83 -2.61
CA GLY A 88 27.54 -2.06 -2.13
C GLY A 88 27.24 -1.08 -0.98
N GLU A 89 26.01 -1.04 -0.46
CA GLU A 89 25.62 -0.24 0.70
C GLU A 89 25.08 -1.13 1.82
N GLN A 90 25.37 -0.79 3.07
CA GLN A 90 24.70 -1.43 4.21
C GLN A 90 23.26 -0.96 4.29
N ARG A 91 22.31 -1.90 4.30
CA ARG A 91 20.87 -1.60 4.37
C ARG A 91 20.19 -2.41 5.45
N GLN A 92 19.28 -1.75 6.16
CA GLN A 92 18.43 -2.37 7.16
C GLN A 92 17.17 -2.96 6.51
N PHE A 93 16.92 -4.23 6.79
CA PHE A 93 15.68 -4.94 6.49
C PHE A 93 14.89 -5.10 7.79
N ARG A 94 13.58 -4.87 7.73
CA ARG A 94 12.69 -4.81 8.90
C ARG A 94 11.46 -5.66 8.66
#